data_AF-H8WGY2-F1
#
_entry.id   AF-H8WGY2-F1
#
_cell.length_a   1.000
_cell.length_b   1.000
_cell.length_c   1.000
_cell.angle_alpha   90.00
_cell.angle_beta   90.00
_cell.angle_gamma   90.00
#
_symmetry.space_group_name_H-M   'P 1'
#
loop_
_entity.id
_entity.type
_entity.pdbx_description
1 polymer ?
#
loop_
_entity_poly.entity_id
_entity_poly.type
_entity_poly.pdbx_seq_one_letter_code
_entity_poly.pdbx_strand_id
1 'polypeptide(L)'
;MPSLRMTDFHHVLVDRIDLSQNQIKFIGDSKVRNVRARTVVLSENNLLEISGYAFTESQFLKLKLNNNPNLRSLSVDAFKNMAGLQTLDLSHTAISTLPINGLKKLKTLVLNNVPTLKSLPSILSFTDLETAHFTYPHHCCLFKYVDDVTMNDNGKYQRNAKEIHKRICEKREQQELARRRKRDTSGVDFLEMLLKEWTDNSTYTGPDDNDDDELPPFTEIGAEPCQSIGEEVQKYYSNITCYPQPDALNPCENIVGYPFLRVAIWIVCFAAIVGNIVVWILLGIVYEKRMRIHYLYMINMSVADMFTGWL
;
A
#
# COMPACT_ATOMS: atom_id res chain seq x y z
N MET A 1 -11.22 31.41 -0.31
CA MET A 1 -9.88 31.69 0.23
C MET A 1 -9.20 32.71 -0.69
N PRO A 2 -8.52 33.75 -0.17
CA PRO A 2 -7.58 34.54 -0.96
C PRO A 2 -6.51 33.62 -1.57
N SER A 3 -5.98 33.96 -2.75
CA SER A 3 -4.94 33.15 -3.39
C SER A 3 -3.63 33.25 -2.64
N LEU A 4 -2.97 32.11 -2.38
CA LEU A 4 -1.61 32.06 -1.88
C LEU A 4 -0.65 31.95 -3.06
N ARG A 5 0.19 32.98 -3.26
CA ARG A 5 1.21 32.99 -4.30
C ARG A 5 2.50 33.57 -3.73
N MET A 6 3.62 32.89 -3.94
CA MET A 6 4.94 33.44 -3.64
C MET A 6 5.48 34.17 -4.87
N THR A 7 6.13 35.30 -4.64
CA THR A 7 6.85 36.06 -5.68
C THR A 7 8.22 35.44 -5.95
N ASP A 8 8.78 35.69 -7.14
CA ASP A 8 10.04 35.08 -7.58
C ASP A 8 11.23 35.44 -6.67
N PHE A 9 11.14 36.55 -5.92
CA PHE A 9 12.12 36.93 -4.89
C PHE A 9 12.24 35.92 -3.73
N HIS A 10 11.23 35.07 -3.51
CA HIS A 10 11.29 33.98 -2.55
C HIS A 10 11.93 32.75 -3.20
N HIS A 11 13.24 32.82 -3.46
CA HIS A 11 14.05 31.68 -3.94
C HIS A 11 14.28 30.60 -2.87
N VAL A 12 14.00 30.93 -1.61
CA VAL A 12 14.26 30.06 -0.46
C VAL A 12 13.04 29.18 -0.18
N LEU A 13 13.29 27.88 -0.07
CA LEU A 13 12.31 26.89 0.38
C LEU A 13 11.88 27.23 1.81
N VAL A 14 10.60 27.53 2.02
CA VAL A 14 10.06 27.78 3.36
C VAL A 14 9.97 26.46 4.12
N ASP A 15 10.47 26.37 5.34
CA ASP A 15 10.45 25.08 6.06
C ASP A 15 9.00 24.67 6.43
N ARG A 16 8.17 25.62 6.87
CA ARG A 16 6.79 25.33 7.25
C ARG A 16 5.85 26.49 6.95
N ILE A 17 4.72 26.19 6.30
CA ILE A 17 3.57 27.08 6.15
C ILE A 17 2.42 26.46 6.95
N ASP A 18 2.00 27.14 8.01
CA ASP A 18 0.91 26.69 8.87
C ASP A 18 -0.34 27.53 8.64
N LEU A 19 -1.38 26.89 8.11
CA LEU A 19 -2.71 27.45 7.86
C LEU A 19 -3.76 26.62 8.63
N SER A 20 -3.35 25.88 9.66
CA SER A 20 -4.27 25.11 10.48
C SER A 20 -5.23 25.98 11.29
N GLN A 21 -6.34 25.40 11.77
CA GLN A 21 -7.32 26.10 12.64
C GLN A 21 -7.90 27.37 12.03
N ASN A 22 -8.00 27.41 10.70
CA ASN A 22 -8.62 28.50 9.97
C ASN A 22 -10.02 28.09 9.49
N GLN A 23 -10.70 29.03 8.82
CA GLN A 23 -12.05 28.83 8.31
C GLN A 23 -12.05 28.55 6.79
N ILE A 24 -11.00 27.91 6.27
CA ILE A 24 -10.88 27.64 4.85
C ILE A 24 -11.90 26.58 4.45
N LYS A 25 -12.81 26.92 3.53
CA LYS A 25 -13.87 26.03 3.03
C LYS A 25 -13.56 25.40 1.67
N PHE A 26 -12.84 26.11 0.82
CA PHE A 26 -12.61 25.71 -0.57
C PHE A 26 -11.19 26.09 -0.99
N ILE A 27 -10.51 25.16 -1.65
CA ILE A 27 -9.28 25.43 -2.40
C ILE A 27 -9.60 25.23 -3.87
N GLY A 28 -9.91 26.34 -4.53
CA GLY A 28 -10.22 26.34 -5.96
C GLY A 28 -8.98 26.18 -6.83
N ASP A 29 -9.22 26.06 -8.14
CA ASP A 29 -8.18 25.90 -9.15
C ASP A 29 -7.13 27.01 -9.06
N SER A 30 -5.86 26.60 -9.07
CA SER A 30 -4.70 27.50 -9.04
C SER A 30 -4.70 28.54 -7.91
N LYS A 31 -5.44 28.30 -6.82
CA LYS A 31 -5.47 29.22 -5.66
C LYS A 31 -4.18 29.18 -4.87
N VAL A 32 -3.43 28.09 -4.92
CA VAL A 32 -2.08 27.98 -4.37
C VAL A 32 -1.12 27.78 -5.54
N ARG A 33 -0.33 28.80 -5.87
CA ARG A 33 0.54 28.78 -7.06
C ARG A 33 1.96 29.21 -6.75
N ASN A 34 2.93 28.51 -7.32
CA ASN A 34 4.36 28.82 -7.18
C ASN A 34 4.82 28.87 -5.71
N VAL A 35 4.21 28.06 -4.84
CA VAL A 35 4.57 28.02 -3.41
C VAL A 35 5.62 26.94 -3.20
N ARG A 36 6.76 27.30 -2.62
CA ARG A 36 7.87 26.37 -2.33
C ARG A 36 8.03 26.23 -0.83
N ALA A 37 7.60 25.10 -0.28
CA ALA A 37 7.68 24.82 1.14
C ALA A 37 8.03 23.36 1.43
N ARG A 38 8.63 23.07 2.58
CA ARG A 38 8.86 21.70 3.01
C ARG A 38 7.58 21.10 3.58
N THR A 39 6.91 21.80 4.49
CA THR A 39 5.64 21.36 5.09
C THR A 39 4.54 22.40 4.92
N VAL A 40 3.38 21.98 4.44
CA VAL A 40 2.15 22.78 4.42
C VAL A 40 1.09 22.10 5.29
N VAL A 41 0.58 22.84 6.27
CA VAL A 41 -0.44 22.36 7.21
C VAL A 41 -1.75 23.09 6.97
N LEU A 42 -2.76 22.36 6.53
CA LEU A 42 -4.14 22.80 6.31
C LEU A 42 -5.11 22.02 7.22
N SER A 43 -4.58 21.49 8.33
CA SER A 43 -5.33 20.69 9.28
C SER A 43 -6.39 21.51 10.02
N GLU A 44 -7.44 20.88 10.54
CA GLU A 44 -8.43 21.54 11.40
C GLU A 44 -9.08 22.77 10.74
N ASN A 45 -9.40 22.65 9.45
CA ASN A 45 -10.17 23.65 8.72
C ASN A 45 -11.60 23.14 8.47
N ASN A 46 -12.38 23.90 7.70
CA ASN A 46 -13.72 23.52 7.28
C ASN A 46 -13.78 23.17 5.79
N LEU A 47 -12.73 22.51 5.27
CA LEU A 47 -12.63 22.20 3.85
C LEU A 47 -13.79 21.29 3.41
N LEU A 48 -14.42 21.65 2.30
CA LEU A 48 -15.51 20.92 1.66
C LEU A 48 -15.04 20.23 0.39
N GLU A 49 -14.24 20.96 -0.41
CA GLU A 49 -13.74 20.52 -1.70
C GLU A 49 -12.38 21.13 -2.02
N ILE A 50 -11.56 20.34 -2.71
CA ILE A 50 -10.30 20.76 -3.34
C ILE A 50 -10.40 20.47 -4.83
N SER A 51 -10.38 21.54 -5.62
CA SER A 51 -10.57 21.50 -7.06
C SER A 51 -9.29 21.07 -7.81
N GLY A 52 -9.37 20.94 -9.14
CA GLY A 52 -8.24 20.47 -9.95
C GLY A 52 -7.12 21.51 -9.99
N TYR A 53 -5.86 21.07 -10.07
CA TYR A 53 -4.72 22.01 -10.16
C TYR A 53 -4.66 23.02 -9.00
N ALA A 54 -5.26 22.70 -7.84
CA ALA A 54 -5.35 23.58 -6.69
C ALA A 54 -3.97 24.08 -6.21
N PHE A 55 -2.95 23.25 -6.37
CA PHE A 55 -1.56 23.47 -5.96
C PHE A 55 -0.57 23.53 -7.13
N THR A 56 -1.03 23.99 -8.30
CA THR A 56 -0.21 24.01 -9.53
C THR A 56 1.11 24.77 -9.34
N GLU A 57 2.18 24.29 -9.99
CA GLU A 57 3.53 24.88 -9.94
C GLU A 57 4.11 25.01 -8.52
N SER A 58 3.51 24.34 -7.53
CA SER A 58 3.98 24.36 -6.15
C SER A 58 4.87 23.15 -5.86
N GLN A 59 5.76 23.30 -4.88
CA GLN A 59 6.68 22.26 -4.44
C GLN A 59 6.57 22.07 -2.93
N PHE A 60 5.95 20.97 -2.52
CA PHE A 60 5.77 20.59 -1.11
C PHE A 60 6.38 19.23 -0.85
N LEU A 61 7.07 19.02 0.27
CA LEU A 61 7.48 17.67 0.69
C LEU A 61 6.37 16.97 1.49
N LYS A 62 5.69 17.72 2.36
CA LYS A 62 4.65 17.21 3.26
C LYS A 62 3.41 18.08 3.23
N LEU A 63 2.25 17.47 2.98
CA LEU A 63 0.95 18.11 3.00
C LEU A 63 0.05 17.44 4.03
N LYS A 64 -0.45 18.23 4.99
CA LYS A 64 -1.41 17.79 5.99
C LYS A 64 -2.77 18.43 5.73
N LEU A 65 -3.77 17.60 5.44
CA LEU A 65 -5.17 17.96 5.22
C LEU A 65 -6.08 17.28 6.25
N ASN A 66 -5.51 16.68 7.29
CA ASN A 66 -6.23 15.94 8.30
C ASN A 66 -7.18 16.82 9.14
N ASN A 67 -8.16 16.19 9.80
CA ASN A 67 -9.16 16.89 10.62
C ASN A 67 -9.98 17.91 9.81
N ASN A 68 -10.35 17.56 8.58
CA ASN A 68 -11.31 18.29 7.75
C ASN A 68 -12.53 17.38 7.52
N PRO A 69 -13.44 17.25 8.51
CA PRO A 69 -14.47 16.21 8.51
C PRO A 69 -15.50 16.37 7.37
N ASN A 70 -15.63 17.57 6.81
CA ASN A 70 -16.56 17.85 5.71
C ASN A 70 -15.92 17.77 4.32
N LEU A 71 -14.63 17.44 4.22
CA LEU A 71 -13.93 17.33 2.95
C LEU A 71 -14.37 16.05 2.25
N ARG A 72 -15.22 16.18 1.23
CA ARG A 72 -15.83 15.06 0.52
C ARG A 72 -15.24 14.83 -0.87
N SER A 73 -14.94 15.92 -1.57
CA SER A 73 -14.49 15.88 -2.96
C SER A 73 -13.04 16.37 -3.06
N LEU A 74 -12.20 15.52 -3.63
CA LEU A 74 -10.82 15.83 -4.00
C LEU A 74 -10.67 15.48 -5.48
N SER A 75 -10.47 16.48 -6.32
CA SER A 75 -10.37 16.30 -7.78
C SER A 75 -9.23 15.35 -8.15
N VAL A 76 -9.42 14.55 -9.20
CA VAL A 76 -8.42 13.60 -9.73
C VAL A 76 -7.11 14.30 -10.14
N ASP A 77 -7.20 15.58 -10.51
CA ASP A 77 -6.09 16.44 -10.91
C ASP A 77 -5.66 17.44 -9.81
N ALA A 78 -6.13 17.30 -8.57
CA ALA A 78 -5.84 18.26 -7.49
C ALA A 78 -4.32 18.47 -7.26
N PHE A 79 -3.53 17.41 -7.43
CA PHE A 79 -2.08 17.41 -7.25
C PHE A 79 -1.29 17.39 -8.56
N LYS A 80 -1.97 17.62 -9.69
CA LYS A 80 -1.31 17.70 -10.99
C LYS A 80 -0.42 18.94 -11.08
N ASN A 81 0.73 18.79 -11.74
CA ASN A 81 1.78 19.83 -11.85
C ASN A 81 2.37 20.30 -10.51
N MET A 82 2.18 19.53 -9.43
CA MET A 82 2.94 19.70 -8.20
C MET A 82 4.18 18.81 -8.22
N ALA A 83 5.27 19.25 -7.60
CA ALA A 83 6.50 18.48 -7.50
C ALA A 83 6.87 18.20 -6.03
N GLY A 84 7.47 17.03 -5.79
CA GLY A 84 8.18 16.74 -4.54
C GLY A 84 7.34 16.22 -3.38
N LEU A 85 6.02 16.01 -3.54
CA LEU A 85 5.16 15.53 -2.46
C LEU A 85 5.52 14.09 -2.06
N GLN A 86 5.99 13.93 -0.82
CA GLN A 86 6.42 12.66 -0.24
C GLN A 86 5.48 12.18 0.85
N THR A 87 4.86 13.09 1.62
CA THR A 87 3.94 12.72 2.70
C THR A 87 2.61 13.42 2.52
N LEU A 88 1.52 12.65 2.51
CA LEU A 88 0.15 13.14 2.43
C LEU A 88 -0.68 12.56 3.57
N ASP A 89 -1.23 13.44 4.39
CA ASP A 89 -2.14 13.08 5.49
C ASP A 89 -3.54 13.61 5.22
N LEU A 90 -4.47 12.68 5.02
CA LEU A 90 -5.90 12.91 4.76
C LEU A 90 -6.77 12.28 5.85
N SER A 91 -6.19 12.04 7.04
CA SER A 91 -6.90 11.41 8.16
C SER A 91 -8.07 12.26 8.66
N HIS A 92 -9.12 11.63 9.18
CA HIS A 92 -10.32 12.34 9.68
C HIS A 92 -10.94 13.27 8.61
N THR A 93 -11.10 12.72 7.40
CA THR A 93 -11.81 13.37 6.30
C THR A 93 -12.92 12.46 5.78
N ALA A 94 -13.81 13.00 4.96
CA ALA A 94 -14.94 12.28 4.37
C ALA A 94 -14.75 12.05 2.86
N ILE A 95 -13.49 11.93 2.40
CA ILE A 95 -13.20 11.74 0.98
C ILE A 95 -13.69 10.36 0.52
N SER A 96 -14.27 10.30 -0.68
CA SER A 96 -14.73 9.04 -1.28
C SER A 96 -13.72 8.41 -2.23
N THR A 97 -12.80 9.21 -2.77
CA THR A 97 -11.84 8.79 -3.80
C THR A 97 -10.50 9.52 -3.64
N LEU A 98 -9.40 8.84 -3.93
CA LEU A 98 -8.07 9.45 -4.00
C LEU A 98 -7.75 9.93 -5.42
N PRO A 99 -6.93 10.99 -5.57
CA PRO A 99 -6.49 11.47 -6.87
C PRO A 99 -5.48 10.51 -7.50
N ILE A 100 -5.59 10.33 -8.81
CA ILE A 100 -4.76 9.38 -9.58
C ILE A 100 -3.46 10.06 -10.03
N ASN A 101 -3.49 11.39 -10.24
CA ASN A 101 -2.39 12.15 -10.80
C ASN A 101 -1.64 12.94 -9.71
N GLY A 102 -0.30 12.94 -9.80
CA GLY A 102 0.56 13.72 -8.91
C GLY A 102 1.07 12.99 -7.66
N LEU A 103 0.66 11.74 -7.41
CA LEU A 103 1.06 10.95 -6.24
C LEU A 103 2.19 9.93 -6.49
N LYS A 104 2.84 9.96 -7.67
CA LYS A 104 3.87 8.97 -8.03
C LYS A 104 5.02 8.89 -7.02
N LYS A 105 5.52 10.05 -6.58
CA LYS A 105 6.66 10.19 -5.66
C LYS A 105 6.28 10.13 -4.17
N LEU A 106 5.04 9.76 -3.86
CA LEU A 106 4.55 9.71 -2.49
C LEU A 106 5.18 8.52 -1.77
N LYS A 107 5.82 8.78 -0.62
CA LYS A 107 6.43 7.78 0.25
C LYS A 107 5.52 7.35 1.39
N THR A 108 4.77 8.30 1.95
CA THR A 108 3.90 8.09 3.11
C THR A 108 2.49 8.59 2.82
N LEU A 109 1.52 7.69 2.90
CA LEU A 109 0.10 8.00 2.78
C LEU A 109 -0.62 7.68 4.10
N VAL A 110 -1.33 8.66 4.66
CA VAL A 110 -2.06 8.49 5.93
C VAL A 110 -3.55 8.77 5.72
N LEU A 111 -4.37 7.74 5.93
CA LEU A 111 -5.82 7.70 5.73
C LEU A 111 -6.50 7.05 6.94
N ASN A 112 -6.16 7.54 8.13
CA ASN A 112 -6.78 7.07 9.37
C ASN A 112 -8.17 7.69 9.52
N ASN A 113 -9.16 6.86 9.88
CA ASN A 113 -10.54 7.30 10.10
C ASN A 113 -11.15 8.07 8.91
N VAL A 114 -11.15 7.43 7.75
CA VAL A 114 -11.76 7.87 6.48
C VAL A 114 -12.77 6.81 6.03
N PRO A 115 -13.92 6.70 6.72
CA PRO A 115 -14.88 5.60 6.51
C PRO A 115 -15.59 5.64 5.15
N THR A 116 -15.58 6.79 4.49
CA THR A 116 -16.19 7.01 3.17
C THR A 116 -15.35 6.45 2.02
N LEU A 117 -14.05 6.22 2.23
CA LEU A 117 -13.14 5.73 1.21
C LEU A 117 -13.25 4.21 1.12
N LYS A 118 -14.07 3.73 0.18
CA LYS A 118 -14.32 2.29 0.01
C LYS A 118 -13.27 1.60 -0.86
N SER A 119 -12.82 2.25 -1.91
CA SER A 119 -11.88 1.69 -2.87
C SER A 119 -10.67 2.59 -3.10
N LEU A 120 -9.52 1.96 -3.32
CA LEU A 120 -8.29 2.64 -3.68
C LEU A 120 -8.09 2.63 -5.21
N PRO A 121 -7.40 3.64 -5.77
CA PRO A 121 -6.90 3.55 -7.14
C PRO A 121 -5.87 2.42 -7.26
N SER A 122 -5.51 2.05 -8.49
CA SER A 122 -4.47 1.04 -8.74
C SER A 122 -3.19 1.40 -7.98
N ILE A 123 -2.68 0.45 -7.19
CA ILE A 123 -1.47 0.62 -6.38
C ILE A 123 -0.25 0.94 -7.26
N LEU A 124 -0.30 0.57 -8.54
CA LEU A 124 0.73 0.86 -9.54
C LEU A 124 0.86 2.36 -9.86
N SER A 125 -0.06 3.19 -9.39
CA SER A 125 0.06 4.66 -9.45
C SER A 125 1.09 5.20 -8.45
N PHE A 126 1.38 4.47 -7.36
CA PHE A 126 2.32 4.87 -6.32
C PHE A 126 3.66 4.14 -6.50
N THR A 127 4.60 4.76 -7.21
CA THR A 127 5.88 4.12 -7.58
C THR A 127 6.93 4.14 -6.46
N ASP A 128 6.77 5.04 -5.49
CA ASP A 128 7.78 5.34 -4.45
C ASP A 128 7.22 5.14 -3.03
N LEU A 129 6.07 4.46 -2.89
CA LEU A 129 5.39 4.29 -1.61
C LEU A 129 6.17 3.34 -0.70
N GLU A 130 6.35 3.73 0.56
CA GLU A 130 7.10 2.99 1.58
C GLU A 130 6.22 2.66 2.80
N THR A 131 5.32 3.60 3.18
CA THR A 131 4.43 3.46 4.33
C THR A 131 3.02 3.91 4.00
N ALA A 132 2.03 3.11 4.37
CA ALA A 132 0.62 3.43 4.20
C ALA A 132 -0.17 3.13 5.48
N HIS A 133 -1.02 4.07 5.88
CA HIS A 133 -1.98 3.90 6.95
C HIS A 133 -3.39 4.06 6.39
N PHE A 134 -4.25 3.08 6.62
CA PHE A 134 -5.62 3.04 6.15
C PHE A 134 -6.59 2.87 7.31
N THR A 135 -7.87 3.07 7.00
CA THR A 135 -8.95 2.81 7.96
C THR A 135 -9.33 1.34 8.01
N TYR A 136 -9.25 0.65 6.88
CA TYR A 136 -9.67 -0.74 6.77
C TYR A 136 -8.48 -1.67 6.45
N PRO A 137 -8.38 -2.85 7.11
CA PRO A 137 -7.29 -3.80 6.85
C PRO A 137 -7.24 -4.34 5.42
N HIS A 138 -8.39 -4.45 4.74
CA HIS A 138 -8.45 -4.99 3.37
C HIS A 138 -7.71 -4.10 2.34
N HIS A 139 -7.48 -2.82 2.63
CA HIS A 139 -6.66 -1.96 1.78
C HIS A 139 -5.20 -2.38 1.75
N CYS A 140 -4.69 -2.97 2.85
CA CYS A 140 -3.33 -3.51 2.90
C CYS A 140 -3.15 -4.77 2.05
N CYS A 141 -4.22 -5.52 1.81
CA CYS A 141 -4.17 -6.75 1.01
C CYS A 141 -3.78 -6.50 -0.45
N LEU A 142 -4.09 -5.33 -1.00
CA LEU A 142 -3.74 -4.95 -2.37
C LEU A 142 -2.22 -4.87 -2.60
N PHE A 143 -1.43 -4.65 -1.54
CA PHE A 143 0.04 -4.60 -1.63
C PHE A 143 0.67 -5.99 -1.52
N LYS A 144 -0.08 -6.98 -1.01
CA LYS A 144 0.41 -8.35 -0.84
C LYS A 144 0.23 -9.22 -2.09
N TYR A 145 -0.72 -8.89 -2.98
CA TYR A 145 -1.05 -9.69 -4.18
C TYR A 145 -1.11 -8.78 -5.43
N VAL A 146 0.04 -8.34 -5.93
CA VAL A 146 0.14 -7.40 -7.07
C VAL A 146 0.01 -8.08 -8.43
N ASP A 147 0.36 -9.36 -8.53
CA ASP A 147 0.27 -10.12 -9.79
C ASP A 147 -1.16 -10.10 -10.38
N ASP A 148 -2.18 -10.24 -9.53
CA ASP A 148 -3.60 -10.13 -9.89
C ASP A 148 -3.97 -8.74 -10.46
N VAL A 149 -3.30 -7.68 -10.00
CA VAL A 149 -3.53 -6.31 -10.47
C VAL A 149 -2.90 -6.10 -11.84
N THR A 150 -1.70 -6.64 -12.06
CA THR A 150 -0.97 -6.48 -13.33
C THR A 150 -1.62 -7.21 -14.52
N MET A 151 -2.30 -8.33 -14.26
CA MET A 151 -3.03 -9.08 -15.30
C MET A 151 -4.37 -8.43 -15.69
N ASN A 152 -4.97 -7.65 -14.79
CA ASN A 152 -6.29 -7.03 -14.99
C ASN A 152 -6.24 -5.58 -15.52
N ASP A 153 -5.12 -4.88 -15.37
CA ASP A 153 -4.94 -3.54 -15.91
C ASP A 153 -4.53 -3.63 -17.39
N ASN A 154 -5.45 -3.29 -18.32
CA ASN A 154 -5.33 -3.24 -19.81
C ASN A 154 -4.10 -2.47 -20.38
N GLY A 155 -2.89 -2.70 -19.87
CA GLY A 155 -1.66 -2.00 -20.21
C GLY A 155 -1.45 -0.64 -19.53
N LYS A 156 -2.45 -0.07 -18.84
CA LYS A 156 -2.46 1.34 -18.42
C LYS A 156 -1.27 1.73 -17.52
N TYR A 157 -0.88 0.87 -16.57
CA TYR A 157 0.20 1.15 -15.62
C TYR A 157 1.46 0.30 -15.84
N GLN A 158 1.57 -0.40 -16.97
CA GLN A 158 2.74 -1.22 -17.29
C GLN A 158 4.04 -0.41 -17.33
N ARG A 159 3.98 0.88 -17.73
CA ARG A 159 5.15 1.76 -17.71
C ARG A 159 5.66 2.01 -16.29
N ASN A 160 4.75 2.17 -15.33
CA ASN A 160 5.12 2.38 -13.93
C ASN A 160 5.78 1.11 -13.36
N ALA A 161 5.24 -0.08 -13.65
CA ALA A 161 5.85 -1.35 -13.24
C ALA A 161 7.26 -1.54 -13.83
N LYS A 162 7.44 -1.23 -15.12
CA LYS A 162 8.77 -1.26 -15.78
C LYS A 162 9.74 -0.25 -15.16
N GLU A 163 9.26 0.95 -14.80
CA GLU A 163 10.07 1.97 -14.14
C GLU A 163 10.55 1.51 -12.75
N ILE A 164 9.65 0.94 -11.95
CA ILE A 164 9.97 0.39 -10.62
C ILE A 164 11.02 -0.72 -10.76
N HIS A 165 10.77 -1.70 -11.62
CA HIS A 165 11.69 -2.80 -11.86
C HIS A 165 13.08 -2.31 -12.29
N LYS A 166 13.15 -1.42 -13.30
CA LYS A 166 14.42 -0.83 -13.76
C LYS A 166 15.19 -0.16 -12.61
N ARG A 167 14.49 0.66 -11.81
CA ARG A 167 15.09 1.36 -10.67
C ARG A 167 15.64 0.39 -9.63
N ILE A 168 14.95 -0.72 -9.37
CA ILE A 168 15.38 -1.70 -8.38
C ILE A 168 16.60 -2.47 -8.90
N CYS A 169 16.60 -2.92 -10.15
CA CYS A 169 17.74 -3.61 -10.75
C CYS A 169 19.00 -2.71 -10.76
N GLU A 170 18.87 -1.45 -11.20
CA GLU A 170 19.99 -0.50 -11.24
C GLU A 170 20.56 -0.24 -9.84
N LYS A 171 19.70 -0.12 -8.81
CA LYS A 171 20.14 0.05 -7.43
C LYS A 171 20.90 -1.18 -6.91
N ARG A 172 20.46 -2.39 -7.25
CA ARG A 172 21.16 -3.63 -6.85
C ARG A 172 22.53 -3.72 -7.50
N GLU A 173 22.62 -3.45 -8.80
CA GLU A 173 23.88 -3.43 -9.53
C GLU A 173 24.87 -2.40 -8.94
N GLN A 174 24.39 -1.21 -8.59
CA GLN A 174 25.22 -0.20 -7.90
C GLN A 174 25.71 -0.67 -6.53
N GLN A 175 24.86 -1.37 -5.77
CA GLN A 175 25.24 -1.94 -4.48
C GLN A 175 26.29 -3.04 -4.62
N GLU A 176 26.15 -3.91 -5.63
CA GLU A 176 27.14 -4.95 -5.95
C GLU A 176 28.48 -4.34 -6.35
N LEU A 177 28.49 -3.34 -7.24
CA LEU A 177 29.70 -2.61 -7.63
C LEU A 177 30.37 -1.93 -6.43
N ALA A 178 29.58 -1.33 -5.53
CA ALA A 178 30.11 -0.73 -4.30
C ALA A 178 30.70 -1.78 -3.34
N ARG A 179 30.08 -2.96 -3.23
CA ARG A 179 30.62 -4.09 -2.44
C ARG A 179 31.92 -4.63 -3.02
N ARG A 180 32.02 -4.77 -4.35
CA ARG A 180 33.25 -5.18 -5.05
C ARG A 180 34.39 -4.20 -4.77
N ARG A 181 34.16 -2.90 -4.97
CA ARG A 181 35.16 -1.85 -4.65
C ARG A 181 35.62 -1.90 -3.19
N LYS A 182 34.70 -2.09 -2.24
CA LYS A 182 35.05 -2.18 -0.81
C LYS A 182 35.89 -3.42 -0.51
N ARG A 183 35.60 -4.56 -1.15
CA ARG A 183 36.37 -5.80 -1.01
C ARG A 183 37.78 -5.62 -1.59
N ASP A 184 37.90 -4.99 -2.76
CA ASP A 184 39.19 -4.69 -3.38
C ASP A 184 40.04 -3.82 -2.45
N THR A 185 39.49 -2.71 -1.92
CA THR A 185 40.18 -1.86 -0.93
C THR A 185 40.61 -2.63 0.31
N SER A 186 39.74 -3.45 0.91
CA SER A 186 40.11 -4.26 2.07
C SER A 186 41.15 -5.35 1.78
N GLY A 187 41.18 -5.87 0.54
CA GLY A 187 42.19 -6.79 0.07
C GLY A 187 43.55 -6.11 -0.08
N VAL A 188 43.58 -4.86 -0.57
CA VAL A 188 44.83 -4.08 -0.61
C VAL A 188 45.31 -3.72 0.79
N ASP A 189 44.41 -3.33 1.71
CA ASP A 189 44.76 -3.06 3.11
C ASP A 189 45.33 -4.30 3.82
N PHE A 190 44.75 -5.49 3.55
CA PHE A 190 45.25 -6.76 4.10
C PHE A 190 46.61 -7.15 3.51
N LEU A 191 46.81 -6.96 2.19
CA LEU A 191 48.10 -7.15 1.54
C LEU A 191 49.16 -6.17 2.07
N GLU A 192 48.79 -4.91 2.32
CA GLU A 192 49.68 -3.91 2.92
C GLU A 192 50.07 -4.30 4.35
N MET A 193 49.13 -4.85 5.12
CA MET A 193 49.38 -5.40 6.47
C MET A 193 50.32 -6.61 6.43
N LEU A 194 50.12 -7.56 5.51
CA LEU A 194 51.00 -8.71 5.31
C LEU A 194 52.39 -8.31 4.80
N LEU A 195 52.47 -7.36 3.86
CA LEU A 195 53.74 -6.85 3.34
C LEU A 195 54.56 -6.19 4.44
N LYS A 196 53.90 -5.47 5.35
CA LYS A 196 54.53 -4.86 6.52
C LYS A 196 55.09 -5.90 7.50
N GLU A 197 54.40 -7.02 7.63
CA GLU A 197 54.85 -8.15 8.46
C GLU A 197 55.99 -8.94 7.81
N TRP A 198 56.04 -9.02 6.47
CA TRP A 198 57.12 -9.67 5.72
C TRP A 198 58.39 -8.81 5.66
N THR A 199 58.29 -7.48 5.58
CA THR A 199 59.47 -6.58 5.55
C THR A 199 60.31 -6.63 6.82
N ASP A 200 59.76 -7.09 7.94
CA ASP A 200 60.47 -7.19 9.22
C ASP A 200 61.10 -8.57 9.49
N ASN A 201 60.92 -9.56 8.60
CA ASN A 201 61.53 -10.89 8.77
C ASN A 201 62.15 -11.40 7.47
N SER A 202 63.30 -10.82 7.13
CA SER A 202 64.18 -11.35 6.08
C SER A 202 64.74 -12.70 6.53
N THR A 203 64.19 -13.81 6.05
CA THR A 203 64.88 -14.98 5.47
C THR A 203 63.84 -16.09 5.25
N TYR A 204 63.34 -16.25 4.02
CA TYR A 204 62.80 -17.54 3.60
C TYR A 204 62.93 -17.72 2.08
N THR A 205 63.58 -18.83 1.71
CA THR A 205 63.73 -19.35 0.35
C THR A 205 62.45 -20.05 -0.07
N GLY A 206 61.85 -19.62 -1.18
CA GLY A 206 60.62 -20.19 -1.72
C GLY A 206 60.81 -21.58 -2.33
N PRO A 207 59.72 -22.34 -2.50
CA PRO A 207 59.61 -23.36 -3.53
C PRO A 207 58.77 -22.84 -4.71
N ASP A 208 59.23 -23.15 -5.92
CA ASP A 208 58.41 -23.28 -7.12
C ASP A 208 57.20 -24.17 -6.83
N ASP A 209 56.04 -23.85 -7.39
CA ASP A 209 55.20 -24.85 -8.06
C ASP A 209 54.20 -24.16 -9.00
N ASN A 210 54.22 -24.64 -10.24
CA ASN A 210 53.25 -24.33 -11.29
C ASN A 210 51.94 -25.03 -10.95
N ASP A 211 50.81 -24.30 -10.98
CA ASP A 211 49.48 -24.86 -11.26
C ASP A 211 48.53 -23.69 -11.63
N ASP A 212 48.36 -23.47 -12.93
CA ASP A 212 47.35 -22.58 -13.51
C ASP A 212 45.97 -23.26 -13.47
N ASP A 213 45.39 -23.44 -12.29
CA ASP A 213 43.98 -23.80 -12.17
C ASP A 213 43.14 -22.51 -12.12
N GLU A 214 42.59 -22.14 -13.29
CA GLU A 214 41.61 -21.06 -13.44
C GLU A 214 40.34 -21.42 -12.65
N LEU A 215 40.30 -20.97 -11.40
CA LEU A 215 39.14 -21.09 -10.51
C LEU A 215 37.89 -20.55 -11.23
N PRO A 216 36.76 -21.28 -11.21
CA PRO A 216 35.53 -20.79 -11.80
C PRO A 216 35.12 -19.49 -11.11
N PRO A 217 34.45 -18.56 -11.83
CA PRO A 217 34.02 -17.31 -11.23
C PRO A 217 33.15 -17.62 -10.03
N PHE A 218 33.56 -17.13 -8.85
CA PHE A 218 32.75 -17.19 -7.64
C PHE A 218 31.36 -16.62 -7.95
N THR A 219 30.37 -17.49 -8.10
CA THR A 219 28.98 -17.09 -8.02
C THR A 219 28.76 -16.70 -6.57
N GLU A 220 28.55 -15.40 -6.32
CA GLU A 220 28.42 -14.85 -4.97
C GLU A 220 27.29 -15.57 -4.23
N ILE A 221 27.63 -16.23 -3.13
CA ILE A 221 26.65 -16.72 -2.16
C ILE A 221 25.99 -15.49 -1.53
N GLY A 222 24.84 -15.06 -2.08
CA GLY A 222 24.00 -13.99 -1.53
C GLY A 222 23.71 -12.79 -2.44
N ALA A 223 24.16 -12.78 -3.70
CA ALA A 223 23.71 -11.79 -4.69
C ALA A 223 22.65 -12.43 -5.61
N GLU A 224 21.37 -12.20 -5.32
CA GLU A 224 20.29 -12.64 -6.21
C GLU A 224 20.27 -11.73 -7.45
N PRO A 225 20.46 -12.27 -8.67
CA PRO A 225 20.36 -11.50 -9.91
C PRO A 225 18.96 -10.86 -10.04
N CYS A 226 18.85 -9.76 -10.78
CA CYS A 226 17.54 -9.12 -10.96
C CYS A 226 16.59 -10.08 -11.69
N GLN A 227 15.45 -10.35 -11.05
CA GLN A 227 14.46 -11.33 -11.49
C GLN A 227 13.51 -10.75 -12.54
N SER A 228 12.40 -11.44 -12.84
CA SER A 228 11.39 -10.93 -13.77
C SER A 228 10.72 -9.64 -13.25
N ILE A 229 10.07 -8.89 -14.15
CA ILE A 229 9.34 -7.66 -13.77
C ILE A 229 8.27 -7.96 -12.70
N GLY A 230 7.53 -9.06 -12.85
CA GLY A 230 6.47 -9.44 -11.92
C GLY A 230 7.01 -9.68 -10.51
N GLU A 231 7.99 -10.57 -10.39
CA GLU A 231 8.59 -10.95 -9.09
C GLU A 231 9.20 -9.76 -8.35
N GLU A 232 9.94 -8.89 -9.06
CA GLU A 232 10.61 -7.77 -8.41
C GLU A 232 9.61 -6.69 -7.96
N VAL A 233 8.57 -6.44 -8.77
CA VAL A 233 7.51 -5.51 -8.43
C VAL A 233 6.67 -6.05 -7.26
N GLN A 234 6.35 -7.34 -7.27
CA GLN A 234 5.66 -8.03 -6.17
C GLN A 234 6.49 -7.98 -4.87
N LYS A 235 7.80 -8.21 -4.94
CA LYS A 235 8.73 -8.09 -3.80
C LYS A 235 8.80 -6.66 -3.27
N TYR A 236 8.77 -5.66 -4.15
CA TYR A 236 8.73 -4.26 -3.77
C TYR A 236 7.47 -3.90 -2.97
N TYR A 237 6.29 -4.23 -3.49
CA TYR A 237 5.02 -3.88 -2.84
C TYR A 237 4.75 -4.70 -1.57
N SER A 238 5.16 -5.96 -1.53
CA SER A 238 5.03 -6.80 -0.32
C SER A 238 5.91 -6.31 0.84
N ASN A 239 6.98 -5.56 0.56
CA ASN A 239 7.85 -4.95 1.56
C ASN A 239 7.32 -3.59 2.08
N ILE A 240 6.20 -3.08 1.55
CA ILE A 240 5.60 -1.83 2.03
C ILE A 240 5.02 -2.01 3.42
N THR A 241 5.31 -1.05 4.29
CA THR A 241 4.78 -1.03 5.66
C THR A 241 3.33 -0.51 5.64
N CYS A 242 2.37 -1.41 5.83
CA CYS A 242 0.94 -1.09 5.77
C CYS A 242 0.23 -1.37 7.09
N TYR A 243 -0.62 -0.42 7.52
CA TYR A 243 -1.43 -0.52 8.74
C TYR A 243 -2.90 -0.13 8.49
N PRO A 244 -3.89 -0.76 9.16
CA PRO A 244 -3.76 -1.94 10.00
C PRO A 244 -3.50 -3.21 9.17
N GLN A 245 -2.70 -4.13 9.70
CA GLN A 245 -2.48 -5.41 9.05
C GLN A 245 -3.77 -6.25 9.07
N PRO A 246 -4.00 -7.09 8.05
CA PRO A 246 -5.11 -8.04 8.03
C PRO A 246 -5.00 -8.98 9.23
N ASP A 247 -6.11 -9.19 9.93
CA ASP A 247 -6.21 -10.05 11.12
C ASP A 247 -7.00 -11.32 10.78
N ALA A 248 -7.04 -12.31 11.68
CA ALA A 248 -7.75 -13.58 11.49
C ALA A 248 -9.23 -13.40 11.13
N LEU A 249 -9.88 -12.33 11.63
CA LEU A 249 -11.26 -11.99 11.30
C LEU A 249 -11.41 -11.25 9.96
N ASN A 250 -10.34 -10.62 9.46
CA ASN A 250 -10.31 -9.88 8.20
C ASN A 250 -9.09 -10.28 7.34
N PRO A 251 -9.01 -11.55 6.89
CA PRO A 251 -7.93 -12.00 6.04
C PRO A 251 -8.07 -11.43 4.62
N CYS A 252 -6.95 -11.43 3.89
CA CYS A 252 -6.93 -11.00 2.49
C CYS A 252 -7.56 -12.00 1.53
N GLU A 253 -7.59 -13.27 1.92
CA GLU A 253 -8.17 -14.35 1.13
C GLU A 253 -9.64 -14.55 1.52
N ASN A 254 -10.47 -14.91 0.53
CA ASN A 254 -11.86 -15.20 0.79
C ASN A 254 -11.99 -16.48 1.62
N ILE A 255 -12.46 -16.37 2.87
CA ILE A 255 -12.62 -17.49 3.80
C ILE A 255 -13.58 -18.56 3.22
N VAL A 256 -14.57 -18.15 2.43
CA VAL A 256 -15.54 -19.04 1.75
C VAL A 256 -14.95 -19.67 0.47
N GLY A 257 -13.68 -19.39 0.16
CA GLY A 257 -12.94 -19.99 -0.94
C GLY A 257 -12.61 -21.47 -0.70
N TYR A 258 -12.48 -21.90 0.55
CA TYR A 258 -12.07 -23.27 0.85
C TYR A 258 -13.17 -24.30 0.57
N PRO A 259 -12.85 -25.39 -0.16
CA PRO A 259 -13.83 -26.42 -0.52
C PRO A 259 -14.41 -27.13 0.71
N PHE A 260 -13.61 -27.35 1.77
CA PHE A 260 -14.09 -27.99 3.00
C PHE A 260 -15.14 -27.12 3.72
N LEU A 261 -14.95 -25.79 3.74
CA LEU A 261 -15.85 -24.88 4.42
C LEU A 261 -17.19 -24.80 3.68
N ARG A 262 -17.16 -24.83 2.34
CA ARG A 262 -18.38 -24.95 1.54
C ARG A 262 -19.15 -26.22 1.86
N VAL A 263 -18.46 -27.37 1.93
CA VAL A 263 -19.10 -28.64 2.31
C VAL A 263 -19.71 -28.56 3.72
N ALA A 264 -19.02 -27.95 4.69
CA ALA A 264 -19.56 -27.73 6.02
C ALA A 264 -20.81 -26.86 6.02
N ILE A 265 -20.83 -25.77 5.23
CA ILE A 265 -22.01 -24.90 5.06
C ILE A 265 -23.17 -25.71 4.47
N TRP A 266 -22.94 -26.50 3.41
CA TRP A 266 -23.97 -27.37 2.83
C TRP A 266 -24.54 -28.37 3.84
N ILE A 267 -23.71 -28.95 4.71
CA ILE A 267 -24.16 -29.88 5.77
C ILE A 267 -25.06 -29.15 6.78
N VAL A 268 -24.65 -27.96 7.24
CA VAL A 268 -25.44 -27.16 8.19
C VAL A 268 -26.77 -26.73 7.57
N CYS A 269 -26.76 -26.25 6.32
CA CYS A 269 -27.97 -25.88 5.59
C CYS A 269 -28.89 -27.09 5.39
N PHE A 270 -28.35 -28.25 5.01
CA PHE A 270 -29.13 -29.48 4.85
C PHE A 270 -29.75 -29.94 6.18
N ALA A 271 -28.98 -29.93 7.27
CA ALA A 271 -29.48 -30.28 8.60
C ALA A 271 -30.59 -29.31 9.05
N ALA A 272 -30.46 -28.01 8.77
CA ALA A 272 -31.50 -27.02 9.06
C ALA A 272 -32.77 -27.27 8.25
N ILE A 273 -32.66 -27.59 6.95
CA ILE A 273 -33.82 -27.91 6.10
C ILE A 273 -34.51 -29.17 6.61
N VAL A 274 -33.77 -30.25 6.87
CA VAL A 274 -34.34 -31.52 7.38
C VAL A 274 -35.01 -31.31 8.73
N GLY A 275 -34.36 -30.59 9.65
CA GLY A 275 -34.92 -30.27 10.96
C GLY A 275 -36.25 -29.52 10.86
N ASN A 276 -36.32 -28.52 9.97
CA ASN A 276 -37.55 -27.78 9.73
C ASN A 276 -38.63 -28.64 9.05
N ILE A 277 -38.31 -29.48 8.05
CA ILE A 277 -39.28 -30.40 7.43
C ILE A 277 -39.89 -31.34 8.47
N VAL A 278 -39.09 -31.87 9.39
CA VAL A 278 -39.60 -32.72 10.48
C VAL A 278 -40.57 -31.95 11.37
N VAL A 279 -40.26 -30.70 11.73
CA VAL A 279 -41.18 -29.84 12.50
C VAL A 279 -42.49 -29.64 11.75
N TRP A 280 -42.45 -29.39 10.43
CA TRP A 280 -43.65 -29.24 9.60
C TRP A 280 -44.50 -30.51 9.53
N ILE A 281 -43.87 -31.70 9.41
CA ILE A 281 -44.58 -32.98 9.42
C ILE A 281 -45.27 -33.21 10.78
N LEU A 282 -44.55 -32.99 11.88
CA LEU A 282 -45.11 -33.12 13.23
C LEU A 282 -46.25 -32.13 13.46
N LEU A 283 -46.10 -30.89 13.01
CA LEU A 283 -47.15 -29.88 13.07
C LEU A 283 -48.35 -30.29 12.22
N GLY A 284 -48.17 -30.81 11.01
CA GLY A 284 -49.26 -31.28 10.16
C GLY A 284 -50.09 -32.39 10.79
N ILE A 285 -49.44 -33.37 11.43
CA ILE A 285 -50.11 -34.48 12.14
C ILE A 285 -50.87 -33.99 13.39
N VAL A 286 -50.33 -32.99 14.10
CA VAL A 286 -50.92 -32.45 15.34
C VAL A 286 -51.99 -31.39 15.05
N TYR A 287 -51.87 -30.65 13.95
CA TYR A 287 -52.82 -29.63 13.48
C TYR A 287 -54.22 -30.21 13.32
N GLU A 288 -54.32 -31.43 12.81
CA GLU A 288 -55.58 -32.15 12.59
C GLU A 288 -56.31 -32.45 13.92
N LYS A 289 -55.64 -32.38 15.07
CA LYS A 289 -56.19 -32.75 16.38
C LYS A 289 -56.59 -31.57 17.27
N ARG A 290 -55.92 -30.41 17.21
CA ARG A 290 -56.29 -29.22 18.01
C ARG A 290 -55.52 -27.95 17.63
N MET A 291 -56.23 -26.89 17.25
CA MET A 291 -55.61 -25.57 17.01
C MET A 291 -55.41 -24.78 18.31
N ARG A 292 -54.15 -24.44 18.59
CA ARG A 292 -53.71 -23.53 19.68
C ARG A 292 -52.76 -22.47 19.13
N ILE A 293 -52.77 -21.28 19.74
CA ILE A 293 -51.97 -20.12 19.34
C ILE A 293 -50.45 -20.41 19.27
N HIS A 294 -49.93 -21.30 20.11
CA HIS A 294 -48.51 -21.67 20.11
C HIS A 294 -48.02 -22.34 18.81
N TYR A 295 -48.92 -22.95 18.02
CA TYR A 295 -48.55 -23.56 16.74
C TYR A 295 -48.25 -22.51 15.65
N LEU A 296 -48.94 -21.35 15.67
CA LEU A 296 -48.64 -20.25 14.75
C LEU A 296 -47.23 -19.68 14.99
N TYR A 297 -46.80 -19.62 16.25
CA TYR A 297 -45.44 -19.20 16.60
C TYR A 297 -44.39 -20.19 16.10
N MET A 298 -44.61 -21.49 16.29
CA MET A 298 -43.70 -22.55 15.82
C MET A 298 -43.60 -22.61 14.27
N ILE A 299 -44.69 -22.33 13.55
CA ILE A 299 -44.69 -22.22 12.09
C ILE A 299 -43.86 -21.00 11.67
N ASN A 300 -44.09 -19.83 12.28
CA ASN A 300 -43.36 -18.62 11.90
C ASN A 300 -41.85 -18.73 12.15
N MET A 301 -41.44 -19.39 13.24
CA MET A 301 -40.03 -19.62 13.56
C MET A 301 -39.36 -20.57 12.56
N SER A 302 -40.02 -21.67 12.19
CA SER A 302 -39.48 -22.61 11.19
C SER A 302 -39.42 -22.04 9.77
N VAL A 303 -40.36 -21.15 9.41
CA VAL A 303 -40.30 -20.39 8.15
C VAL A 303 -39.09 -19.46 8.16
N ALA A 304 -38.86 -18.72 9.26
CA ALA A 304 -37.72 -17.81 9.37
C ALA A 304 -36.39 -18.57 9.26
N ASP A 305 -36.25 -19.71 9.94
CA ASP A 305 -35.04 -20.54 9.90
C ASP A 305 -34.75 -21.08 8.49
N MET A 306 -35.78 -21.42 7.71
CA MET A 306 -35.63 -21.85 6.31
C MET A 306 -35.05 -20.76 5.40
N PHE A 307 -35.41 -19.48 5.64
CA PHE A 307 -34.86 -18.35 4.87
C PHE A 307 -33.45 -17.96 5.31
N THR A 308 -33.07 -18.21 6.56
CA THR A 308 -31.70 -17.88 7.06
C THR A 308 -30.62 -18.81 6.51
N GLY A 309 -30.94 -20.02 6.06
CA GLY A 309 -29.96 -20.96 5.49
C GLY A 309 -29.57 -20.70 4.02
N TRP A 310 -30.11 -19.67 3.39
CA TRP A 310 -29.95 -19.35 1.95
C TRP A 310 -29.27 -18.00 1.67
N LEU A 311 -28.90 -17.22 2.70
CA LEU A 311 -28.15 -15.96 2.59
C LEU A 311 -26.71 -16.15 3.06
#